data_AF-A0A960IGA6-F1
#
_entry.id   AF-A0A960IGA6-F1
#
_cell.length_a   1.000
_cell.length_b   1.000
_cell.length_c   1.000
_cell.angle_alpha   90.00
_cell.angle_beta   90.00
_cell.angle_gamma   90.00
#
_symmetry.space_group_name_H-M   'P 1'
#
loop_
_entity.id
_entity.type
_entity.pdbx_description
1 polymer ?
#
loop_
_entity_poly.entity_id
_entity_poly.type
_entity_poly.pdbx_seq_one_letter_code
_entity_poly.pdbx_strand_id
1 'polypeptide(L)'
;GTPSGARREAWLDALHPVLAADRRGHLGAIGDAWGALCGDPIVAGRWADRLRPEVAAIWERGGDAPQSRACLSALAAADRPREILALLRLRPVALWAERRQGVLALAAMGEVDAAIAYARDVEAQIERKQTRSYENAIERVAHIRTLHDRAGDPDGFDAYLVDLRHRHRQKTKFIRLLDGAGLNVRAW
;
A
#
# COMPACT_ATOMS: atom_id res chain seq x y z
N GLY A 1 30.60 -1.50 1.83
CA GLY A 1 30.49 -2.90 2.29
C GLY A 1 29.14 -3.09 2.95
N THR A 2 28.40 -4.14 2.59
CA THR A 2 27.11 -4.47 3.21
C THR A 2 27.32 -4.79 4.69
N PRO A 3 26.54 -4.21 5.62
CA PRO A 3 26.67 -4.52 7.04
C PRO A 3 26.37 -6.00 7.31
N SER A 4 27.07 -6.58 8.29
CA SER A 4 26.82 -7.94 8.79
C SER A 4 25.39 -8.05 9.35
N GLY A 5 24.84 -9.28 9.39
CA GLY A 5 23.48 -9.54 9.90
C GLY A 5 23.23 -8.94 11.29
N ALA A 6 24.13 -9.19 12.25
CA ALA A 6 24.05 -8.63 13.60
C ALA A 6 24.08 -7.09 13.64
N ARG A 7 24.77 -6.45 12.69
CA ARG A 7 24.81 -4.98 12.59
C ARG A 7 23.51 -4.45 12.01
N ARG A 8 22.88 -5.16 11.06
CA ARG A 8 21.55 -4.78 10.56
C ARG A 8 20.48 -4.90 11.63
N GLU A 9 20.47 -5.99 12.39
CA GLU A 9 19.49 -6.18 13.47
C GLU A 9 19.56 -5.07 14.51
N ALA A 10 20.77 -4.74 15.00
CA ALA A 10 20.96 -3.65 15.95
C ALA A 10 20.48 -2.28 15.40
N TRP A 11 20.65 -2.04 14.09
CA TRP A 11 20.13 -0.84 13.43
C TRP A 11 18.60 -0.82 13.38
N LEU A 12 17.97 -1.95 13.05
CA LEU A 12 16.51 -2.07 13.03
C LEU A 12 15.93 -1.90 14.44
N ASP A 13 16.59 -2.45 15.47
CA ASP A 13 16.22 -2.26 16.87
C ASP A 13 16.25 -0.79 17.28
N ALA A 14 17.27 -0.05 16.86
CA ALA A 14 17.38 1.38 17.12
C ALA A 14 16.35 2.22 16.33
N LEU A 15 16.04 1.83 15.08
CA LEU A 15 15.10 2.56 14.23
C LEU A 15 13.64 2.37 14.63
N HIS A 16 13.28 1.20 15.16
CA HIS A 16 11.90 0.89 15.51
C HIS A 16 11.22 1.93 16.41
N PRO A 17 11.76 2.27 17.60
CA PRO A 17 11.11 3.25 18.48
C PRO A 17 11.03 4.65 17.84
N VAL A 18 12.00 5.01 16.98
CA VAL A 18 11.98 6.29 16.26
C VAL A 18 10.85 6.31 15.22
N LEU A 19 10.67 5.20 14.48
CA LEU A 19 9.58 5.03 13.53
C LEU A 19 8.22 5.08 14.24
N ALA A 20 8.06 4.38 15.36
CA ALA A 20 6.81 4.37 16.13
C ALA A 20 6.43 5.76 16.68
N ALA A 21 7.42 6.62 16.96
CA ALA A 21 7.20 7.98 17.42
C ALA A 21 6.87 8.98 16.28
N ASP A 22 7.07 8.61 15.02
CA ASP A 22 6.92 9.50 13.87
C ASP A 22 5.46 9.69 13.43
N ARG A 23 4.70 10.42 14.25
CA ARG A 23 3.30 10.77 13.96
C ARG A 23 3.12 11.66 12.71
N ARG A 24 4.19 12.23 12.18
CA ARG A 24 4.13 13.07 10.97
C ARG A 24 4.43 12.28 9.69
N GLY A 25 4.91 11.04 9.79
CA GLY A 25 5.15 10.14 8.67
C GLY A 25 6.38 10.48 7.82
N HIS A 26 7.31 11.29 8.33
CA HIS A 26 8.57 11.62 7.65
C HIS A 26 9.43 10.38 7.35
N LEU A 27 9.31 9.33 8.16
CA LEU A 27 10.04 8.07 8.08
C LEU A 27 9.25 6.99 7.33
N GLY A 28 8.16 7.33 6.66
CA GLY A 28 7.32 6.37 5.93
C GLY A 28 8.09 5.55 4.90
N ALA A 29 9.08 6.14 4.23
CA ALA A 29 9.95 5.45 3.28
C ALA A 29 10.84 4.38 3.94
N ILE A 30 11.31 4.62 5.17
CA ILE A 30 12.05 3.62 5.96
C ILE A 30 11.11 2.46 6.31
N GLY A 31 9.87 2.76 6.69
CA GLY A 31 8.84 1.76 6.92
C GLY A 31 8.59 0.88 5.68
N ASP A 32 8.49 1.47 4.49
CA ASP A 32 8.31 0.69 3.25
C ASP A 32 9.49 -0.24 2.95
N ALA A 33 10.71 0.23 3.22
CA ALA A 33 11.93 -0.50 2.96
C ALA A 33 12.27 -1.54 4.04
N TRP A 34 11.50 -1.63 5.12
CA TRP A 34 11.86 -2.43 6.31
C TRP A 34 12.17 -3.89 6.00
N GLY A 35 11.36 -4.56 5.20
CA GLY A 35 11.59 -5.94 4.77
C GLY A 35 12.90 -6.11 3.99
N ALA A 36 13.26 -5.15 3.14
CA ALA A 36 14.55 -5.15 2.45
C ALA A 36 15.71 -4.87 3.41
N LEU A 37 15.50 -4.00 4.40
CA LEU A 37 16.50 -3.70 5.44
C LEU A 37 16.76 -4.89 6.37
N CYS A 38 15.78 -5.78 6.57
CA CYS A 38 15.97 -7.06 7.28
C CYS A 38 17.06 -7.91 6.60
N GLY A 39 17.11 -7.90 5.26
CA GLY A 39 18.15 -8.57 4.47
C GLY A 39 18.13 -10.10 4.53
N ASP A 40 17.16 -10.69 5.23
CA ASP A 40 16.95 -12.12 5.41
C ASP A 40 15.48 -12.39 5.79
N PRO A 41 14.81 -13.41 5.21
CA PRO A 41 13.41 -13.71 5.50
C PRO A 41 13.14 -14.12 6.95
N ILE A 42 14.10 -14.75 7.64
CA ILE A 42 13.95 -15.15 9.06
C ILE A 42 13.98 -13.90 9.94
N VAL A 43 14.90 -12.96 9.66
CA VAL A 43 14.94 -11.65 10.33
C VAL A 43 13.63 -10.88 10.10
N ALA A 44 13.14 -10.85 8.86
CA ALA A 44 11.86 -10.23 8.52
C ALA A 44 10.70 -10.88 9.28
N GLY A 45 10.69 -12.21 9.40
CA GLY A 45 9.70 -12.96 10.17
C GLY A 45 9.67 -12.55 11.64
N ARG A 46 10.84 -12.45 12.29
CA ARG A 46 10.94 -11.99 13.69
C ARG A 46 10.39 -10.57 13.87
N TRP A 47 10.72 -9.66 12.95
CA TRP A 47 10.18 -8.30 12.96
C TRP A 47 8.67 -8.28 12.75
N ALA A 48 8.14 -9.11 11.84
CA ALA A 48 6.71 -9.25 11.64
C ALA A 48 6.01 -9.74 12.92
N ASP A 49 6.54 -10.76 13.59
CA ASP A 49 5.96 -11.28 14.84
C ASP A 49 6.00 -10.26 15.99
N ARG A 50 7.02 -9.38 16.00
CA ARG A 50 7.11 -8.28 16.97
C ARG A 50 6.10 -7.16 16.69
N LEU A 51 6.00 -6.72 15.43
CA LEU A 51 5.22 -5.54 15.06
C LEU A 51 3.72 -5.83 14.88
N ARG A 52 3.36 -7.02 14.38
CA ARG A 52 1.96 -7.39 14.10
C ARG A 52 1.02 -7.22 15.30
N PRO A 53 1.31 -7.74 16.51
CA PRO A 53 0.39 -7.59 17.65
C PRO A 53 0.25 -6.12 18.07
N GLU A 54 1.31 -5.33 17.98
CA GLU A 54 1.29 -3.91 18.33
C GLU A 54 0.43 -3.10 17.36
N VAL A 55 0.64 -3.27 16.05
CA VAL A 55 -0.14 -2.61 14.99
C VAL A 55 -1.61 -3.01 15.06
N ALA A 56 -1.89 -4.30 15.24
CA ALA A 56 -3.25 -4.81 15.38
C ALA A 56 -3.99 -4.13 16.56
N ALA A 57 -3.35 -4.12 17.74
CA ALA A 57 -3.95 -3.53 18.94
C ALA A 57 -4.22 -2.02 18.78
N ILE A 58 -3.32 -1.28 18.11
CA ILE A 58 -3.53 0.15 17.83
C ILE A 58 -4.70 0.36 16.88
N TRP A 59 -4.77 -0.42 15.79
CA TRP A 59 -5.84 -0.31 14.80
C TRP A 59 -7.20 -0.73 15.31
N GLU A 60 -7.29 -1.75 16.16
CA GLU A 60 -8.53 -2.16 16.84
C GLU A 60 -9.12 -1.03 17.70
N ARG A 61 -8.26 -0.19 18.29
CA ARG A 61 -8.67 1.02 19.03
C ARG A 61 -8.92 2.23 18.13
N GLY A 62 -8.82 2.09 16.81
CA GLY A 62 -8.95 3.18 15.84
C GLY A 62 -7.76 4.14 15.79
N GLY A 63 -6.65 3.82 16.48
CA GLY A 63 -5.46 4.67 16.54
C GLY A 63 -4.67 4.69 15.23
N ASP A 64 -3.73 5.64 15.12
CA ASP A 64 -2.74 5.67 14.05
C ASP A 64 -1.49 4.89 14.47
N ALA A 65 -0.97 4.04 13.59
CA ALA A 65 0.18 3.17 13.86
C ALA A 65 1.31 3.49 12.86
N PRO A 66 2.20 4.47 13.13
CA PRO A 66 3.27 4.88 12.22
C PRO A 66 4.17 3.74 11.72
N GLN A 67 4.33 2.69 12.54
CA GLN A 67 5.10 1.49 12.28
C GLN A 67 4.37 0.44 11.41
N SER A 68 3.11 0.68 11.01
CA SER A 68 2.32 -0.23 10.16
C SER A 68 3.03 -0.59 8.86
N ARG A 69 3.69 0.39 8.22
CA ARG A 69 4.42 0.21 6.96
C ARG A 69 5.58 -0.76 7.13
N ALA A 70 6.32 -0.65 8.23
CA ALA A 70 7.39 -1.59 8.58
C ALA A 70 6.84 -2.99 8.84
N CYS A 71 5.72 -3.10 9.56
CA CYS A 71 5.06 -4.38 9.80
C CYS A 71 4.66 -5.08 8.50
N LEU A 72 3.98 -4.38 7.59
CA LEU A 72 3.52 -4.94 6.32
C LEU A 72 4.71 -5.29 5.40
N SER A 73 5.75 -4.45 5.38
CA SER A 73 6.99 -4.72 4.63
C SER A 73 7.73 -5.97 5.17
N ALA A 74 7.79 -6.14 6.49
CA ALA A 74 8.37 -7.32 7.12
C ALA A 74 7.57 -8.60 6.81
N LEU A 75 6.23 -8.54 6.89
CA LEU A 75 5.36 -9.66 6.52
C LEU A 75 5.55 -10.08 5.06
N ALA A 76 5.70 -9.11 4.15
CA ALA A 76 5.93 -9.37 2.74
C ALA A 76 7.29 -10.04 2.50
N ALA A 77 8.36 -9.54 3.12
CA ALA A 77 9.70 -10.13 3.02
C ALA A 77 9.82 -11.52 3.68
N ALA A 78 8.93 -11.83 4.62
CA ALA A 78 8.82 -13.15 5.25
C ALA A 78 7.88 -14.11 4.52
N ASP A 79 7.33 -13.73 3.35
CA ASP A 79 6.36 -14.50 2.57
C ASP A 79 5.10 -14.90 3.35
N ARG A 80 4.49 -13.93 4.05
CA ARG A 80 3.29 -14.14 4.89
C ARG A 80 2.06 -13.37 4.36
N PRO A 81 1.62 -13.60 3.11
CA PRO A 81 0.57 -12.80 2.46
C PRO A 81 -0.79 -12.86 3.18
N ARG A 82 -1.14 -14.00 3.78
CA ARG A 82 -2.41 -14.14 4.52
C ARG A 82 -2.50 -13.22 5.74
N GLU A 83 -1.38 -13.00 6.41
CA GLU A 83 -1.32 -12.15 7.59
C GLU A 83 -1.38 -10.67 7.24
N ILE A 84 -0.83 -10.27 6.08
CA ILE A 84 -1.02 -8.93 5.52
C ILE A 84 -2.52 -8.64 5.36
N LEU A 85 -3.26 -9.56 4.73
CA LEU A 85 -4.69 -9.39 4.52
C LEU A 85 -5.48 -9.40 5.83
N ALA A 86 -5.13 -10.28 6.77
CA ALA A 86 -5.77 -10.30 8.08
C ALA A 86 -5.58 -8.99 8.84
N LEU A 87 -4.36 -8.44 8.83
CA LEU A 87 -4.05 -7.18 9.51
C LEU A 87 -4.77 -5.99 8.85
N LEU A 88 -4.80 -5.93 7.51
CA LEU A 88 -5.49 -4.86 6.77
C LEU A 88 -7.01 -4.85 6.97
N ARG A 89 -7.64 -5.97 7.35
CA ARG A 89 -9.08 -6.01 7.71
C ARG A 89 -9.40 -5.18 8.96
N LEU A 90 -8.44 -5.02 9.88
CA LEU A 90 -8.59 -4.15 11.06
C LEU A 90 -8.56 -2.67 10.69
N ARG A 91 -8.19 -2.31 9.46
CA ARG A 91 -8.06 -0.93 8.99
C ARG A 91 -8.90 -0.66 7.73
N PRO A 92 -10.23 -0.48 7.85
CA PRO A 92 -11.11 -0.17 6.72
C PRO A 92 -10.67 1.09 5.93
N VAL A 93 -10.06 2.05 6.63
CA VAL A 93 -9.45 3.26 6.05
C VAL A 93 -7.93 3.20 6.17
N ALA A 94 -7.32 2.31 5.39
CA ALA A 94 -5.87 2.21 5.28
C ALA A 94 -5.28 3.22 4.27
N LEU A 95 -4.06 3.67 4.53
CA LEU A 95 -3.25 4.46 3.60
C LEU A 95 -2.96 3.65 2.33
N TRP A 96 -2.69 4.33 1.21
CA TRP A 96 -2.40 3.62 -0.05
C TRP A 96 -1.22 2.65 0.10
N ALA A 97 -0.11 3.09 0.70
CA ALA A 97 1.05 2.23 0.89
C ALA A 97 0.76 0.96 1.68
N GLU A 98 -0.15 1.02 2.65
CA GLU A 98 -0.61 -0.14 3.41
C GLU A 98 -1.47 -1.05 2.52
N ARG A 99 -2.43 -0.48 1.78
CA ARG A 99 -3.30 -1.25 0.86
C ARG A 99 -2.54 -1.89 -0.29
N ARG A 100 -1.48 -1.24 -0.80
CA ARG A 100 -0.59 -1.80 -1.83
C ARG A 100 -0.02 -3.15 -1.40
N GLN A 101 0.29 -3.33 -0.11
CA GLN A 101 0.77 -4.61 0.41
C GLN A 101 -0.33 -5.68 0.34
N GLY A 102 -1.60 -5.33 0.54
CA GLY A 102 -2.73 -6.24 0.32
C GLY A 102 -2.89 -6.68 -1.13
N VAL A 103 -2.72 -5.76 -2.10
CA VAL A 103 -2.73 -6.10 -3.54
C VAL A 103 -1.59 -7.07 -3.88
N LEU A 104 -0.38 -6.76 -3.41
CA LEU A 104 0.79 -7.62 -3.63
C LEU A 104 0.62 -8.99 -2.96
N ALA A 105 0.03 -9.05 -1.78
CA ALA A 105 -0.27 -10.30 -1.08
C ALA A 105 -1.26 -11.18 -1.86
N LEU A 106 -2.34 -10.61 -2.40
CA LEU A 106 -3.30 -11.34 -3.23
C LEU A 106 -2.65 -11.84 -4.52
N ALA A 107 -1.85 -11.01 -5.19
CA ALA A 107 -1.11 -11.41 -6.38
C ALA A 107 -0.11 -12.54 -6.09
N ALA A 108 0.62 -12.49 -4.97
CA ALA A 108 1.54 -13.55 -4.55
C ALA A 108 0.85 -14.89 -4.28
N MET A 109 -0.43 -14.86 -3.87
CA MET A 109 -1.26 -16.06 -3.69
C MET A 109 -1.93 -16.54 -5.00
N GLY A 110 -1.70 -15.87 -6.13
CA GLY A 110 -2.33 -16.19 -7.41
C GLY A 110 -3.77 -15.69 -7.55
N GLU A 111 -4.27 -14.91 -6.58
CA GLU A 111 -5.63 -14.37 -6.59
C GLU A 111 -5.70 -13.04 -7.38
N VAL A 112 -5.36 -13.09 -8.66
CA VAL A 112 -5.22 -11.89 -9.52
C VAL A 112 -6.51 -11.07 -9.58
N ASP A 113 -7.67 -11.73 -9.77
CA ASP A 113 -8.96 -11.05 -9.81
C ASP A 113 -9.30 -10.35 -8.49
N ALA A 114 -8.98 -10.99 -7.36
CA ALA A 114 -9.18 -10.42 -6.04
C ALA A 114 -8.23 -9.23 -5.81
N ALA A 115 -6.98 -9.33 -6.28
CA ALA A 115 -6.00 -8.23 -6.22
C ALA A 115 -6.50 -7.01 -7.02
N ILE A 116 -7.04 -7.24 -8.22
CA ILE A 116 -7.63 -6.20 -9.07
C ILE A 116 -8.85 -5.59 -8.38
N ALA A 117 -9.77 -6.40 -7.85
CA ALA A 117 -10.95 -5.92 -7.14
C ALA A 117 -10.57 -5.08 -5.90
N TYR A 118 -9.57 -5.52 -5.13
CA TYR A 118 -9.05 -4.82 -3.97
C TYR A 118 -8.38 -3.49 -4.33
N ALA A 119 -7.62 -3.46 -5.44
CA ALA A 119 -7.00 -2.24 -5.97
C ALA A 119 -8.06 -1.24 -6.48
N ARG A 120 -9.15 -1.74 -7.07
CA ARG A 120 -10.29 -0.97 -7.60
C ARG A 120 -11.16 -0.30 -6.54
N ASP A 121 -10.81 -0.33 -5.24
CA ASP A 121 -11.43 0.46 -4.16
C ASP A 121 -11.16 1.98 -4.27
N VAL A 122 -11.18 2.49 -5.49
CA VAL A 122 -11.09 3.88 -5.94
C VAL A 122 -12.41 4.59 -5.63
N GLU A 123 -13.54 3.92 -5.86
CA GLU A 123 -14.88 4.46 -5.62
C GLU A 123 -15.10 4.93 -4.18
N ALA A 124 -14.72 4.10 -3.20
CA ALA A 124 -14.87 4.45 -1.80
C ALA A 124 -13.99 5.63 -1.37
N GLN A 125 -12.89 5.91 -2.08
CA GLN A 125 -12.08 7.10 -1.83
C GLN A 125 -12.73 8.33 -2.47
N ILE A 126 -13.20 8.20 -3.70
CA ILE A 126 -13.81 9.32 -4.44
C ILE A 126 -15.08 9.81 -3.71
N GLU A 127 -15.86 8.91 -3.12
CA GLU A 127 -17.12 9.30 -2.47
C GLU A 127 -16.93 10.00 -1.11
N ARG A 128 -15.72 9.97 -0.52
CA ARG A 128 -15.40 10.70 0.72
C ARG A 128 -15.26 12.21 0.53
N LYS A 129 -15.13 12.69 -0.71
CA LYS A 129 -15.13 14.12 -1.11
C LYS A 129 -14.13 15.01 -0.36
N GLN A 130 -13.02 14.44 0.13
CA GLN A 130 -11.90 15.19 0.70
C GLN A 130 -10.73 15.28 -0.30
N THR A 131 -9.89 16.31 -0.17
CA THR A 131 -8.73 16.48 -1.08
C THR A 131 -7.79 15.27 -1.03
N ARG A 132 -7.41 14.84 0.18
CA ARG A 132 -6.51 13.70 0.38
C ARG A 132 -7.10 12.38 -0.13
N SER A 133 -8.43 12.24 -0.15
CA SER A 133 -9.08 11.05 -0.71
C SER A 133 -9.05 11.03 -2.25
N TYR A 134 -9.04 12.18 -2.92
CA TYR A 134 -8.82 12.21 -4.38
C TYR A 134 -7.38 11.90 -4.75
N GLU A 135 -6.39 12.42 -4.03
CA GLU A 135 -4.97 12.07 -4.24
C GLU A 135 -4.75 10.56 -4.07
N ASN A 136 -5.31 9.97 -3.01
CA ASN A 136 -5.28 8.52 -2.81
C ASN A 136 -5.99 7.74 -3.93
N ALA A 137 -7.04 8.32 -4.54
CA ALA A 137 -7.72 7.71 -5.68
C ALA A 137 -6.85 7.76 -6.95
N ILE A 138 -6.12 8.85 -7.19
CA ILE A 138 -5.18 8.99 -8.31
C ILE A 138 -4.07 7.94 -8.23
N GLU A 139 -3.44 7.80 -7.05
CA GLU A 139 -2.37 6.81 -6.85
C GLU A 139 -2.83 5.39 -7.15
N ARG A 140 -4.09 5.06 -6.81
CA ARG A 140 -4.70 3.76 -7.11
C ARG A 140 -4.92 3.55 -8.60
N VAL A 141 -5.46 4.54 -9.30
CA VAL A 141 -5.69 4.46 -10.75
C VAL A 141 -4.35 4.29 -11.49
N ALA A 142 -3.30 4.99 -11.07
CA ALA A 142 -1.95 4.81 -11.63
C ALA A 142 -1.38 3.40 -11.36
N HIS A 143 -1.66 2.83 -10.19
CA HIS A 143 -1.24 1.46 -9.89
C HIS A 143 -2.01 0.42 -10.73
N ILE A 144 -3.32 0.59 -10.90
CA ILE A 144 -4.15 -0.28 -11.73
C ILE A 144 -3.60 -0.30 -13.17
N ARG A 145 -3.16 0.84 -13.71
CA ARG A 145 -2.45 0.89 -15.00
C ARG A 145 -1.23 -0.02 -15.03
N THR A 146 -0.37 0.07 -14.01
CA THR A 146 0.85 -0.75 -13.93
C THR A 146 0.53 -2.25 -13.92
N LEU A 147 -0.59 -2.65 -13.31
CA LEU A 147 -1.02 -4.06 -13.30
C LEU A 147 -1.51 -4.51 -14.67
N HIS A 148 -2.32 -3.69 -15.34
CA HIS A 148 -2.77 -3.95 -16.72
C HIS A 148 -1.59 -4.03 -17.70
N ASP A 149 -0.63 -3.10 -17.62
CA ASP A 149 0.58 -3.13 -18.45
C ASP A 149 1.37 -4.44 -18.25
N ARG A 150 1.53 -4.89 -17.00
CA ARG A 150 2.23 -6.15 -16.68
C ARG A 150 1.48 -7.39 -17.13
N ALA A 151 0.15 -7.33 -17.15
CA ALA A 151 -0.70 -8.40 -17.66
C ALA A 151 -0.75 -8.42 -19.20
N GLY A 152 -0.13 -7.44 -19.88
CA GLY A 152 -0.22 -7.30 -21.33
C GLY A 152 -1.59 -6.83 -21.81
N ASP A 153 -2.38 -6.17 -20.94
CA ASP A 153 -3.74 -5.70 -21.20
C ASP A 153 -3.87 -4.17 -21.00
N PRO A 154 -3.14 -3.35 -21.77
CA PRO A 154 -3.26 -1.90 -21.69
C PRO A 154 -4.65 -1.39 -22.12
N ASP A 155 -5.31 -2.08 -23.06
CA ASP A 155 -6.63 -1.71 -23.56
C ASP A 155 -7.71 -1.87 -22.47
N GLY A 156 -7.61 -2.90 -21.63
CA GLY A 156 -8.47 -3.07 -20.47
C GLY A 156 -8.32 -1.94 -19.44
N PHE A 157 -7.13 -1.36 -19.30
CA PHE A 157 -6.94 -0.16 -18.47
C PHE A 157 -7.61 1.06 -19.09
N ASP A 158 -7.46 1.25 -20.40
CA ASP A 158 -8.05 2.39 -21.10
C ASP A 158 -9.59 2.35 -21.01
N ALA A 159 -10.20 1.18 -21.19
CA ALA A 159 -11.64 0.98 -20.99
C ALA A 159 -12.07 1.29 -19.56
N TYR A 160 -11.32 0.82 -18.56
CA TYR A 160 -11.56 1.15 -17.14
C TYR A 160 -11.49 2.66 -16.87
N LEU A 161 -10.49 3.34 -17.43
CA LEU A 161 -10.27 4.77 -17.22
C LEU A 161 -11.37 5.62 -17.88
N VAL A 162 -11.83 5.24 -19.07
CA VAL A 162 -12.98 5.88 -19.74
C VAL A 162 -14.23 5.82 -18.86
N ASP A 163 -14.56 4.64 -18.36
CA ASP A 163 -15.73 4.41 -17.51
C ASP A 163 -15.63 5.18 -16.17
N LEU A 164 -14.47 5.13 -15.51
CA LEU A 164 -14.22 5.88 -14.27
C LEU A 164 -14.42 7.39 -14.45
N ARG A 165 -13.88 7.95 -15.55
CA ARG A 165 -14.04 9.38 -15.87
C ARG A 165 -15.48 9.73 -16.18
N HIS A 166 -16.20 8.85 -16.89
CA HIS A 166 -17.62 9.05 -17.18
C HIS A 166 -18.45 9.13 -15.90
N ARG A 167 -18.28 8.15 -15.00
CA ARG A 167 -19.03 8.05 -13.73
C ARG A 167 -18.75 9.21 -12.78
N HIS A 168 -17.52 9.76 -12.77
CA HIS A 168 -17.13 10.87 -11.89
C HIS A 168 -16.95 12.22 -12.59
N ARG A 169 -17.53 12.41 -13.78
CA ARG A 169 -17.39 13.63 -14.59
C ARG A 169 -17.73 14.94 -13.86
N GLN A 170 -18.65 14.89 -12.88
CA GLN A 170 -19.06 16.05 -12.10
C GLN A 170 -18.08 16.40 -10.97
N LYS A 171 -17.16 15.49 -10.60
CA LYS A 171 -16.15 15.73 -9.57
C LYS A 171 -14.93 16.41 -10.20
N THR A 172 -15.09 17.67 -10.58
CA THR A 172 -14.11 18.44 -11.38
C THR A 172 -12.70 18.46 -10.79
N LYS A 173 -12.56 18.50 -9.46
CA LYS A 173 -11.24 18.42 -8.80
C LYS A 173 -10.57 17.06 -9.02
N PHE A 174 -11.32 15.97 -8.92
CA PHE A 174 -10.81 14.62 -9.18
C PHE A 174 -10.39 14.46 -10.65
N ILE A 175 -11.20 14.97 -11.59
CA ILE A 175 -10.85 14.96 -13.03
C ILE A 175 -9.55 15.73 -13.30
N ARG A 176 -9.38 16.93 -12.74
CA ARG A 176 -8.13 17.70 -12.90
C ARG A 176 -6.91 16.96 -12.34
N LEU A 177 -7.08 16.23 -11.23
CA LEU A 177 -6.02 15.45 -10.64
C LEU A 177 -5.66 14.21 -11.49
N LEU A 178 -6.64 13.56 -12.14
CA LEU A 178 -6.37 12.53 -13.14
C LEU A 178 -5.56 13.11 -14.30
N ASP A 179 -5.97 14.26 -14.83
CA ASP A 179 -5.30 14.91 -15.95
C ASP A 179 -3.85 15.28 -15.60
N GLY A 180 -3.64 15.88 -14.43
CA GLY A 180 -2.31 16.24 -13.93
C GLY A 180 -1.38 15.06 -13.67
N ALA A 181 -1.94 13.87 -13.40
CA ALA A 181 -1.18 12.63 -13.22
C ALA A 181 -0.93 11.86 -14.53
N GLY A 182 -1.33 12.43 -15.69
CA GLY A 182 -1.24 11.72 -16.97
C GLY A 182 -2.17 10.51 -17.05
N LEU A 183 -3.25 10.50 -16.27
CA LEU A 183 -4.34 9.51 -16.30
C LEU A 183 -5.42 9.94 -17.29
N ASN A 184 -4.98 10.11 -18.54
CA ASN A 184 -5.78 10.49 -19.68
C ASN A 184 -6.08 9.28 -20.56
N VAL A 185 -7.23 9.31 -21.22
CA VAL A 185 -7.57 8.35 -22.28
C VAL A 185 -6.62 8.62 -23.44
N ARG A 186 -5.92 7.60 -23.94
CA ARG A 186 -5.06 7.74 -25.12
C ARG A 186 -5.91 8.19 -26.31
N ALA A 187 -5.44 9.22 -27.02
CA ALA A 187 -6.00 9.55 -28.33
C ALA A 187 -5.54 8.45 -29.30
N TRP A 188 -6.51 7.80 -29.93
CA TRP A 188 -6.28 6.85 -31.01
C TRP A 188 -5.71 7.56 -32.23
#